data_AF-A0AAD9IXY7-F1
#
_entry.id   AF-A0AAD9IXY7-F1
#
_cell.length_a   1.000
_cell.length_b   1.000
_cell.length_c   1.000
_cell.angle_alpha   90.00
_cell.angle_beta   90.00
_cell.angle_gamma   90.00
#
_symmetry.space_group_name_H-M   'P 1'
#
loop_
_entity.id
_entity.type
_entity.pdbx_description
1 polymer ?
#
loop_
_entity_poly.entity_id
_entity_poly.type
_entity_poly.pdbx_seq_one_letter_code
_entity_poly.pdbx_strand_id
1 'polypeptide(L)'
;VCLSVCLSVRLFVRQTPSNTVGLYIFGFQGNNILMSLNATDYKRLVGLLESAILSTDLALYFKKRGSFEKLVQSGEKEWKDSGKKDLLRGMMMTACDVAAITKPWEIQQQV
;
A
#
# COMPACT_ATOMS: atom_id res chain seq x y z
N VAL A 1 3.51 4.31 13.97
CA VAL A 1 2.24 3.57 13.73
C VAL A 1 2.04 3.25 12.24
N CYS A 2 2.00 4.21 11.30
CA CYS A 2 1.89 3.91 9.85
C CYS A 2 3.02 3.04 9.28
N LEU A 3 4.29 3.34 9.61
CA LEU A 3 5.45 2.54 9.18
C LEU A 3 5.43 1.12 9.78
N SER A 4 4.98 0.96 11.02
CA SER A 4 4.97 -0.35 11.69
C SER A 4 3.89 -1.27 11.14
N VAL A 5 2.71 -0.75 10.79
CA VAL A 5 1.64 -1.54 10.17
C VAL A 5 2.00 -1.89 8.71
N CYS A 6 2.63 -0.96 7.97
CA CYS A 6 3.08 -1.22 6.60
C CYS A 6 4.23 -2.25 6.53
N LEU A 7 5.16 -2.24 7.49
CA LEU A 7 6.27 -3.21 7.52
C LEU A 7 5.76 -4.64 7.79
N SER A 8 4.76 -4.79 8.67
CA SER A 8 4.13 -6.08 8.96
C SER A 8 3.37 -6.64 7.75
N VAL A 9 2.69 -5.78 6.97
CA VAL A 9 2.02 -6.20 5.73
C VAL A 9 3.07 -6.53 4.64
N ARG A 10 4.18 -5.80 4.58
CA ARG A 10 5.25 -6.05 3.60
C ARG A 10 6.05 -7.33 3.86
N LEU A 11 6.37 -7.64 5.13
CA LEU A 11 7.00 -8.92 5.51
C LEU A 11 6.13 -10.12 5.13
N PHE A 12 4.81 -9.97 5.19
CA PHE A 12 3.88 -11.03 4.84
C PHE A 12 3.67 -11.16 3.32
N VAL A 13 3.69 -10.04 2.56
CA VAL A 13 3.53 -10.05 1.09
C VAL A 13 4.83 -10.41 0.34
N ARG A 14 6.01 -10.07 0.88
CA ARG A 14 7.31 -10.40 0.24
C ARG A 14 7.73 -11.86 0.33
N GLN A 15 7.13 -12.66 1.21
CA GLN A 15 7.52 -14.06 1.41
C GLN A 15 6.90 -15.04 0.38
N THR A 16 6.03 -14.58 -0.53
CA THR A 16 5.31 -15.48 -1.45
C THR A 16 5.33 -15.00 -2.90
N PRO A 17 5.86 -15.79 -3.84
CA PRO A 17 5.97 -15.43 -5.25
C PRO A 17 4.67 -15.83 -5.96
N SER A 18 3.64 -14.98 -5.93
CA SER A 18 2.61 -14.91 -6.99
C SER A 18 1.46 -14.00 -6.57
N ASN A 19 0.99 -13.19 -7.53
CA ASN A 19 -0.08 -12.21 -7.44
C ASN A 19 -1.49 -12.80 -7.17
N THR A 20 -1.56 -14.05 -6.69
CA THR A 20 -2.78 -14.83 -6.44
C THR A 20 -2.99 -15.11 -4.95
N VAL A 21 -1.97 -14.93 -4.10
CA VAL A 21 -2.00 -15.33 -2.69
C VAL A 21 -2.76 -14.39 -1.76
N GLY A 22 -2.84 -13.10 -2.05
CA GLY A 22 -3.55 -12.13 -1.19
C GLY A 22 -5.01 -12.53 -0.93
N LEU A 23 -5.72 -13.02 -1.94
CA LEU A 23 -7.08 -13.52 -1.82
C LEU A 23 -7.14 -14.92 -1.18
N TYR A 24 -6.09 -15.73 -1.36
CA TYR A 24 -6.01 -17.10 -0.85
C TYR A 24 -5.82 -17.16 0.67
N ILE A 25 -5.09 -16.20 1.26
CA ILE A 25 -4.84 -16.14 2.71
C ILE A 25 -6.14 -15.81 3.47
N PHE A 26 -6.97 -14.92 2.93
CA PHE A 26 -8.30 -14.58 3.49
C PHE A 26 -9.40 -15.59 3.11
N GLY A 27 -9.08 -16.62 2.33
CA GLY A 27 -9.99 -17.72 2.01
C GLY A 27 -9.71 -18.99 2.81
N PHE A 28 -8.60 -19.04 3.56
CA PHE A 28 -8.17 -20.23 4.29
C PHE A 28 -8.90 -20.33 5.64
N GLN A 29 -9.64 -21.41 5.85
CA GLN A 29 -10.35 -21.66 7.12
C GLN A 29 -9.38 -21.58 8.30
N GLY A 30 -9.62 -20.62 9.21
CA GLY A 30 -8.80 -20.38 10.40
C GLY A 30 -8.03 -19.05 10.44
N ASN A 31 -7.85 -18.36 9.30
CA ASN A 31 -7.13 -17.07 9.22
C ASN A 31 -8.02 -15.89 8.80
N ASN A 32 -9.34 -16.04 8.90
CA ASN A 32 -10.30 -15.03 8.46
C ASN A 32 -10.47 -13.90 9.49
N ILE A 33 -9.44 -13.07 9.67
CA ILE A 33 -9.51 -11.83 10.46
C ILE A 33 -10.60 -10.85 9.97
N LEU A 34 -11.16 -11.12 8.78
CA LEU A 34 -12.21 -10.34 8.12
C LEU A 34 -13.60 -10.99 8.21
N MET A 35 -13.76 -12.10 8.94
CA MET A 35 -15.02 -12.87 9.01
C MET A 35 -16.20 -12.06 9.57
N SER A 36 -15.93 -11.00 10.34
CA SER A 36 -16.94 -10.10 10.89
C SER A 36 -17.37 -8.97 9.94
N LEU A 37 -16.79 -8.86 8.73
CA LEU A 37 -17.15 -7.80 7.79
C LEU A 37 -18.30 -8.19 6.87
N ASN A 38 -19.13 -7.20 6.56
CA ASN A 38 -20.19 -7.33 5.58
C ASN A 38 -19.58 -7.56 4.18
N ALA A 39 -20.30 -8.25 3.29
CA ALA A 39 -19.83 -8.56 1.93
C ALA A 39 -19.38 -7.31 1.14
N THR A 40 -20.02 -6.16 1.39
CA THR A 40 -19.66 -4.88 0.78
C THR A 40 -18.32 -4.34 1.28
N ASP A 41 -18.05 -4.43 2.57
CA ASP A 41 -16.80 -3.96 3.15
C ASP A 41 -15.64 -4.89 2.80
N TYR A 42 -15.90 -6.20 2.71
CA TYR A 42 -14.94 -7.18 2.22
C TYR A 42 -14.48 -6.85 0.80
N LYS A 43 -15.41 -6.61 -0.13
CA LYS A 43 -15.08 -6.21 -1.52
C LYS A 43 -14.27 -4.91 -1.56
N ARG A 44 -14.64 -3.92 -0.74
CA ARG A 44 -13.91 -2.65 -0.65
C ARG A 44 -12.48 -2.87 -0.16
N LEU A 45 -12.30 -3.71 0.85
CA LEU A 45 -10.99 -4.01 1.41
C LEU A 45 -10.09 -4.77 0.42
N VAL A 46 -10.64 -5.74 -0.31
CA VAL A 46 -9.93 -6.45 -1.38
C VAL A 46 -9.46 -5.46 -2.46
N GLY A 47 -10.32 -4.54 -2.91
CA GLY A 47 -9.93 -3.51 -3.88
C GLY A 47 -8.85 -2.55 -3.34
N LEU A 48 -8.88 -2.22 -2.05
CA LEU A 48 -7.83 -1.43 -1.40
C LEU A 48 -6.49 -2.18 -1.36
N LEU A 49 -6.52 -3.49 -1.05
CA LEU A 49 -5.35 -4.36 -1.05
C LEU A 49 -4.72 -4.47 -2.44
N GLU A 50 -5.52 -4.72 -3.47
CA GLU A 50 -5.06 -4.78 -4.86
C GLU A 50 -4.41 -3.46 -5.29
N SER A 51 -5.06 -2.33 -5.00
CA SER A 51 -4.52 -1.00 -5.28
C SER A 51 -3.21 -0.72 -4.54
N ALA A 52 -3.10 -1.18 -3.29
CA ALA A 52 -1.90 -1.02 -2.47
C ALA A 52 -0.71 -1.83 -3.03
N ILE A 53 -0.94 -3.08 -3.45
CA ILE A 53 0.09 -3.93 -4.06
C ILE A 53 0.53 -3.37 -5.41
N LEU A 54 -0.40 -2.96 -6.27
CA LEU A 54 -0.05 -2.35 -7.55
C LEU A 54 0.72 -1.04 -7.38
N SER A 55 0.50 -0.31 -6.30
CA SER A 55 1.21 0.94 -6.02
C SER A 55 2.65 0.75 -5.52
N THR A 56 3.09 -0.48 -5.21
CA THR A 56 4.51 -0.75 -4.96
C THR A 56 5.32 -0.95 -6.24
N ASP A 57 4.67 -1.06 -7.40
CA ASP A 57 5.35 -1.07 -8.70
C ASP A 57 5.87 0.34 -9.04
N LEU A 58 7.19 0.46 -9.16
CA LEU A 58 7.87 1.70 -9.50
C LEU A 58 7.46 2.27 -10.87
N ALA A 59 7.12 1.43 -11.86
CA ALA A 59 6.65 1.89 -13.15
C ALA A 59 5.29 2.61 -13.04
N LEU A 60 4.39 2.06 -12.22
CA LEU A 60 3.11 2.70 -11.93
C LEU A 60 3.28 3.96 -11.07
N TYR A 61 4.23 3.98 -10.15
CA TYR A 61 4.61 5.16 -9.39
C TYR A 61 5.04 6.30 -10.32
N PHE A 62 5.99 6.07 -11.24
CA PHE A 62 6.47 7.12 -12.14
C PHE A 62 5.36 7.69 -13.03
N LYS A 63 4.41 6.84 -13.46
CA LYS A 63 3.24 7.29 -14.22
C LYS A 63 2.32 8.21 -13.41
N LYS A 64 2.17 7.97 -12.10
CA LYS A 64 1.29 8.73 -11.20
C LYS A 64 1.96 9.94 -10.55
N ARG A 65 3.30 9.96 -10.47
CA ARG A 65 4.09 10.98 -9.77
C ARG A 65 3.79 12.40 -10.26
N GLY A 66 3.72 12.60 -11.57
CA GLY A 66 3.47 13.93 -12.13
C GLY A 66 2.10 14.50 -11.76
N SER A 67 1.06 13.66 -11.69
CA SER A 67 -0.27 14.09 -11.24
C SER A 67 -0.29 14.45 -9.76
N PHE A 68 0.45 13.71 -8.93
CA PHE A 68 0.58 14.01 -7.51
C PHE A 68 1.36 15.30 -7.27
N GLU A 69 2.45 15.51 -8.00
CA GLU A 69 3.27 16.72 -7.90
C GLU A 69 2.46 17.97 -8.25
N LYS A 70 1.66 17.94 -9.33
CA LYS A 70 0.73 19.03 -9.67
C LYS A 70 -0.27 19.32 -8.56
N LEU A 71 -0.79 18.28 -7.91
CA LEU A 71 -1.75 18.40 -6.82
C LEU A 71 -1.12 18.98 -5.54
N VAL A 72 0.14 18.65 -5.26
CA VAL A 72 0.89 19.24 -4.14
C VAL A 72 1.22 20.71 -4.43
N GLN A 73 1.63 21.01 -5.67
CA GLN A 73 1.95 22.38 -6.10
C GLN A 73 0.71 23.30 -6.13
N SER A 74 -0.49 22.78 -6.36
CA SER A 74 -1.71 23.58 -6.30
C SER A 74 -2.06 24.06 -4.88
N GLY A 75 -1.37 23.57 -3.85
CA GLY A 75 -1.57 23.97 -2.46
C GLY A 75 -2.89 23.48 -1.86
N GLU A 76 -3.58 22.56 -2.54
CA GLU A 76 -4.86 22.04 -2.11
C GLU A 76 -4.68 21.12 -0.89
N LYS A 77 -5.28 21.53 0.24
CA LYS A 77 -5.19 20.77 1.51
C LYS A 77 -6.37 19.83 1.72
N GLU A 78 -7.42 19.95 0.90
CA GLU A 78 -8.64 19.16 1.02
C GLU A 78 -8.57 17.87 0.20
N TRP A 79 -8.15 16.79 0.85
CA TRP A 79 -8.15 15.44 0.27
C TRP A 79 -9.52 14.77 0.40
N LYS A 80 -10.62 15.46 0.04
CA LYS A 80 -11.99 14.90 0.16
C LYS A 80 -12.34 13.98 -1.00
N ASP A 81 -11.84 14.30 -2.19
CA ASP A 81 -12.03 13.50 -3.39
C ASP A 81 -11.43 12.09 -3.25
N SER A 82 -12.19 11.07 -3.63
CA SER A 82 -11.77 9.67 -3.53
C SER A 82 -10.56 9.39 -4.43
N GLY A 83 -10.51 9.99 -5.63
CA GLY A 83 -9.39 9.84 -6.55
C GLY A 83 -8.08 10.40 -5.98
N LYS A 84 -8.14 11.60 -5.38
CA LYS A 84 -6.99 12.21 -4.69
C LYS A 84 -6.54 11.38 -3.49
N LYS A 85 -7.47 10.85 -2.69
CA LYS A 85 -7.14 9.95 -1.57
C LYS A 85 -6.42 8.69 -2.05
N ASP A 86 -6.87 8.08 -3.14
CA ASP A 86 -6.26 6.87 -3.68
C ASP A 86 -4.89 7.14 -4.30
N LEU A 87 -4.71 8.30 -4.94
CA LEU A 87 -3.40 8.76 -5.40
C LEU A 87 -2.42 8.94 -4.24
N LEU A 88 -2.85 9.62 -3.17
CA LEU A 88 -2.04 9.81 -1.96
C LEU A 88 -1.68 8.49 -1.28
N ARG A 89 -2.64 7.56 -1.15
CA ARG A 89 -2.40 6.21 -0.63
C ARG A 89 -1.37 5.47 -1.46
N GLY A 90 -1.48 5.51 -2.78
CA GLY A 90 -0.51 4.89 -3.68
C GLY A 90 0.91 5.44 -3.47
N MET A 91 1.05 6.77 -3.38
CA MET A 91 2.34 7.42 -3.10
C MET A 91 2.91 7.03 -1.73
N MET A 92 2.06 6.95 -0.69
CA MET A 92 2.48 6.52 0.64
C MET A 92 2.93 5.05 0.65
N MET A 93 2.29 4.17 -0.12
CA MET A 93 2.71 2.77 -0.24
C MET A 93 4.11 2.66 -0.86
N THR A 94 4.38 3.38 -1.94
CA THR A 94 5.73 3.42 -2.54
C THR A 94 6.77 4.02 -1.57
N ALA A 95 6.41 5.10 -0.86
CA ALA A 95 7.30 5.71 0.13
C ALA A 95 7.66 4.73 1.27
N CYS A 96 6.70 3.93 1.73
CA CYS A 96 6.94 2.86 2.70
C CYS A 96 7.81 1.73 2.11
N ASP A 97 7.70 1.48 0.81
CA ASP A 97 8.52 0.48 0.11
C ASP A 97 10.00 0.92 0.05
N VAL A 98 10.27 2.19 -0.22
CA VAL A 98 11.65 2.70 -0.30
C VAL A 98 12.21 3.21 1.03
N ALA A 99 11.43 3.19 2.12
CA ALA A 99 11.83 3.74 3.43
C ALA A 99 13.10 3.12 4.04
N ALA A 100 13.59 1.99 3.53
CA ALA A 100 14.88 1.45 3.96
C ALA A 100 16.05 2.44 3.69
N ILE A 101 15.94 3.25 2.64
CA ILE A 101 16.95 4.25 2.26
C ILE A 101 17.06 5.42 3.26
N THR A 102 16.03 5.64 4.08
CA THR A 102 16.01 6.76 5.04
C THR A 102 16.45 6.35 6.44
N LYS A 103 16.82 5.07 6.64
CA LYS A 103 17.35 4.59 7.91
C LYS A 103 18.77 5.13 8.15
N PRO A 104 19.20 5.27 9.42
CA PRO A 104 20.60 5.53 9.76
C PRO A 104 21.54 4.55 9.05
N TRP A 105 22.73 5.04 8.69
CA TRP A 105 23.69 4.32 7.85
C TRP A 105 24.04 2.93 8.39
N GLU A 106 24.17 2.82 9.71
CA GLU A 106 24.49 1.58 10.43
C GLU A 106 23.45 0.47 10.17
N ILE A 107 22.21 0.86 9.92
CA ILE A 107 21.09 -0.04 9.64
C ILE A 107 20.91 -0.24 8.13
N GLN A 108 21.15 0.81 7.33
CA GLN A 108 20.95 0.76 5.88
C GLN A 108 22.02 -0.08 5.16
N GLN A 109 23.26 -0.12 5.66
CA GLN A 109 24.35 -0.90 5.06
C GLN A 109 24.11 -2.43 5.09
N GLN A 110 23.26 -2.90 6.01
CA GLN A 110 22.97 -4.32 6.20
C GLN A 110 21.82 -4.85 5.33
N VAL A 111 21.15 -3.97 4.57
CA VAL A 111 19.97 -4.27 3.72
C VAL A 111 20.40 -4.35 2.27
#